data_AF-A0A7K3GQF4-F1
#
_entry.id   AF-A0A7K3GQF4-F1
#
_cell.length_a   1.000
_cell.length_b   1.000
_cell.length_c   1.000
_cell.angle_alpha   90.00
_cell.angle_beta   90.00
_cell.angle_gamma   90.00
#
_symmetry.space_group_name_H-M   'P 1'
#
loop_
_entity.id
_entity.type
_entity.pdbx_description
1 polymer ?
#
loop_
_entity_poly.entity_id
_entity_poly.type
_entity_poly.pdbx_seq_one_letter_code
_entity_poly.pdbx_strand_id
1 'polypeptide(L)'
;MAPATGTAGDPVRRLTVLYDAECSLCTHVRDWLLRQPRLVELDLVPAGSDEARGRLPGLDHAATLDEVTAVGDAGQVYRGAAAWVVVLWALREHRALAHRLSTP
;
A
#
# COMPACT_ATOMS: atom_id res chain seq x y z
N MET A 1 -17.63 -5.17 17.93
CA MET A 1 -17.13 -3.99 17.22
C MET A 1 -16.87 -4.42 15.78
N ALA A 2 -17.81 -4.14 14.87
CA ALA A 2 -17.71 -4.56 13.47
C ALA A 2 -16.66 -3.72 12.74
N PRO A 3 -15.87 -4.29 11.81
CA PRO A 3 -14.98 -3.47 11.01
C PRO A 3 -15.83 -2.65 10.03
N ALA A 4 -15.59 -1.34 9.99
CA ALA A 4 -16.15 -0.47 8.97
C ALA A 4 -15.57 -0.89 7.62
N THR A 5 -16.40 -1.45 6.75
CA THR A 5 -16.09 -1.60 5.33
C THR A 5 -16.16 -0.20 4.75
N GLY A 6 -15.01 0.44 4.52
CA GLY A 6 -14.95 1.76 3.94
C GLY A 6 -15.67 1.79 2.60
N THR A 7 -16.47 2.83 2.41
CA THR A 7 -17.21 3.00 1.17
C THR A 7 -16.24 3.58 0.13
N ALA A 8 -16.50 3.37 -1.16
CA ALA A 8 -15.65 3.82 -2.28
C ALA A 8 -15.46 5.36 -2.42
N GLY A 9 -15.68 6.14 -1.36
CA GLY A 9 -15.50 7.59 -1.30
C GLY A 9 -14.81 8.10 -0.03
N ASP A 10 -14.44 7.23 0.92
CA ASP A 10 -13.72 7.69 2.12
C ASP A 10 -12.28 8.11 1.78
N PRO A 11 -11.84 9.31 2.20
CA PRO A 11 -10.51 9.81 1.89
C PRO A 11 -9.45 8.96 2.58
N VAL A 12 -8.52 8.40 1.79
CA VAL A 12 -7.38 7.63 2.30
C VAL A 12 -6.48 8.54 3.16
N ARG A 13 -6.39 8.26 4.46
CA ARG A 13 -5.52 8.98 5.42
C ARG A 13 -4.23 8.22 5.71
N ARG A 14 -4.24 6.91 5.52
CA ARG A 14 -3.08 6.02 5.69
C ARG A 14 -3.14 4.89 4.69
N LEU A 15 -1.96 4.47 4.22
CA LEU A 15 -1.79 3.29 3.38
C LEU A 15 -0.86 2.30 4.07
N THR A 16 -1.34 1.07 4.26
CA THR A 16 -0.51 -0.08 4.58
C THR A 16 0.00 -0.68 3.28
N VAL A 17 1.31 -0.65 3.05
CA VAL A 17 1.94 -1.21 1.85
C VAL A 17 2.62 -2.51 2.23
N LEU A 18 2.17 -3.59 1.62
CA LEU A 18 2.74 -4.92 1.81
C LEU A 18 3.92 -5.10 0.87
N TYR A 19 5.03 -5.59 1.42
CA TYR A 19 6.24 -5.88 0.66
C TYR A 19 6.81 -7.23 1.06
N ASP A 20 7.50 -7.90 0.14
CA ASP A 20 8.25 -9.11 0.45
C ASP A 20 9.60 -8.74 1.11
N ALA A 21 9.82 -9.22 2.35
CA ALA A 21 11.04 -8.95 3.09
C ALA A 21 12.23 -9.81 2.62
N GLU A 22 11.97 -10.92 1.93
CA GLU A 22 13.01 -11.80 1.39
C GLU A 22 13.45 -11.37 -0.02
N CYS A 23 12.76 -10.40 -0.62
CA CYS A 23 13.09 -9.85 -1.93
C CYS A 23 13.96 -8.58 -1.82
N SER A 24 15.18 -8.63 -2.38
CA SER A 24 16.14 -7.51 -2.34
C SER A 24 15.62 -6.25 -3.05
N LEU A 25 14.86 -6.40 -4.13
CA LEU A 25 14.21 -5.27 -4.80
C LEU A 25 13.14 -4.64 -3.93
N CYS A 26 12.28 -5.45 -3.30
CA CYS A 26 11.21 -4.97 -2.43
C CYS A 26 11.74 -4.23 -1.21
N THR A 27 12.81 -4.74 -0.58
CA THR A 27 13.46 -4.07 0.55
C THR A 27 14.17 -2.78 0.14
N HIS A 28 14.81 -2.74 -1.04
CA HIS A 28 15.37 -1.50 -1.58
C HIS A 28 14.29 -0.42 -1.83
N VAL A 29 13.16 -0.81 -2.45
CA VAL A 29 12.00 0.06 -2.66
C VAL A 29 11.44 0.56 -1.33
N ARG A 30 11.27 -0.33 -0.34
CA ARG A 30 10.83 0.03 1.02
C ARG A 30 11.71 1.14 1.60
N ASP A 31 13.03 0.96 1.53
CA ASP A 31 13.97 1.94 2.09
C ASP A 31 13.91 3.27 1.33
N TRP A 32 13.72 3.23 0.01
CA TRP A 32 13.48 4.42 -0.80
C TRP A 32 12.18 5.13 -0.39
N LEU A 33 11.07 4.41 -0.19
CA LEU A 33 9.78 4.95 0.26
C LEU A 33 9.89 5.62 1.64
N LEU A 34 10.66 5.04 2.56
CA LEU A 34 10.88 5.61 3.90
C LEU A 34 11.55 6.98 3.86
N ARG A 35 12.37 7.25 2.84
CA ARG A 35 13.08 8.52 2.64
C ARG A 35 12.28 9.59 1.91
N GLN A 36 11.14 9.23 1.29
CA GLN A 36 10.35 10.20 0.53
C GLN A 36 9.53 11.11 1.45
N PRO A 37 9.34 12.40 1.08
CA PRO A 37 8.37 13.25 1.75
C PRO A 37 6.94 12.74 1.52
N ARG A 38 6.25 12.39 2.62
CA ARG A 38 4.92 11.77 2.60
C ARG A 38 3.82 12.82 2.85
N LEU A 39 2.74 12.76 2.07
CA LEU A 39 1.49 13.50 2.31
C LEU A 39 0.44 12.64 3.01
N VAL A 40 0.53 11.32 2.82
CA VAL A 40 -0.32 10.30 3.45
C VAL A 40 0.60 9.35 4.19
N GLU A 41 0.19 8.95 5.39
CA GLU A 41 0.98 8.04 6.22
C GLU A 41 1.17 6.70 5.51
N LEU A 42 2.41 6.19 5.48
CA LEU A 42 2.75 4.91 4.88
C LEU A 42 3.24 3.95 5.97
N ASP A 43 2.46 2.88 6.20
CA ASP A 43 2.83 1.76 7.06
C ASP A 43 3.38 0.64 6.16
N LEU A 44 4.68 0.38 6.21
CA LEU A 44 5.32 -0.66 5.39
C LEU A 44 5.38 -1.95 6.20
N VAL A 45 4.68 -3.00 5.75
CA VAL A 45 4.53 -4.26 6.49
C VAL A 45 5.00 -5.43 5.65
N PRO A 46 5.83 -6.35 6.18
CA PRO A 46 6.20 -7.57 5.45
C PRO A 46 4.98 -8.45 5.18
N ALA A 47 4.70 -8.76 3.91
CA ALA A 47 3.49 -9.45 3.46
C ALA A 47 3.28 -10.83 4.12
N GLY A 48 4.37 -11.58 4.33
CA GLY A 48 4.35 -12.93 4.92
C GLY A 48 4.40 -12.96 6.47
N SER A 49 4.40 -11.81 7.13
CA SER A 49 4.52 -11.71 8.59
C SER A 49 3.20 -11.96 9.34
N ASP A 50 3.30 -12.35 10.60
CA ASP A 50 2.14 -12.43 11.49
C ASP A 50 1.51 -11.05 11.76
N GLU A 51 2.29 -9.98 11.66
CA GLU A 51 1.79 -8.62 11.70
C GLU A 51 0.82 -8.35 10.54
N ALA A 52 1.17 -8.74 9.31
CA ALA A 52 0.28 -8.60 8.17
C ALA A 52 -1.03 -9.38 8.38
N ARG A 53 -0.93 -10.63 8.83
CA ARG A 53 -2.11 -11.49 9.12
C ARG A 53 -3.00 -10.91 10.22
N GLY A 54 -2.39 -10.32 11.25
CA GLY A 54 -3.13 -9.69 12.35
C GLY A 54 -3.83 -8.39 11.95
N ARG A 55 -3.17 -7.56 11.14
CA ARG A 55 -3.72 -6.27 10.67
C ARG A 55 -4.77 -6.44 9.57
N LEU A 56 -4.58 -7.42 8.67
CA LEU A 56 -5.36 -7.57 7.44
C LEU A 56 -5.88 -9.01 7.26
N PRO A 57 -6.65 -9.56 8.22
CA PRO A 57 -7.01 -10.98 8.24
C PRO A 57 -7.89 -11.45 7.06
N GLY A 58 -8.56 -10.53 6.36
CA GLY A 58 -9.39 -10.84 5.19
C GLY A 58 -8.63 -10.87 3.86
N LEU A 59 -7.32 -10.65 3.88
CA LEU A 59 -6.50 -10.57 2.68
C LEU A 59 -5.94 -11.95 2.30
N ASP A 60 -5.87 -12.24 1.00
CA ASP A 60 -5.10 -13.38 0.51
C ASP A 60 -3.60 -13.04 0.61
N HIS A 61 -2.98 -13.47 1.71
CA HIS A 61 -1.57 -13.20 1.99
C HIS A 61 -0.61 -13.90 1.02
N ALA A 62 -1.01 -15.01 0.38
CA ALA A 62 -0.17 -15.64 -0.63
C ALA A 62 -0.09 -14.75 -1.87
N ALA A 63 -1.24 -14.26 -2.35
CA ALA A 63 -1.29 -13.35 -3.50
C ALA A 63 -0.50 -12.05 -3.28
N THR A 64 -0.37 -11.58 -2.04
CA THR A 64 0.40 -10.34 -1.71
C THR A 64 1.91 -10.50 -1.85
N LEU A 65 2.41 -11.73 -1.98
CA LEU A 65 3.82 -12.01 -2.29
C LEU A 65 4.09 -12.00 -3.80
N ASP A 66 3.07 -12.32 -4.60
CA ASP A 66 3.18 -12.35 -6.07
C ASP A 66 3.10 -10.95 -6.69
N GLU A 67 2.31 -10.05 -6.10
CA GLU A 67 2.15 -8.69 -6.58
C GLU A 67 2.07 -7.65 -5.45
N VAL A 68 2.55 -6.44 -5.75
CA VAL A 68 2.49 -5.31 -4.80
C VAL A 68 1.05 -5.03 -4.40
N THR A 69 0.83 -4.92 -3.08
CA THR A 69 -0.49 -4.66 -2.51
C THR A 69 -0.43 -3.49 -1.53
N ALA A 70 -1.37 -2.57 -1.64
CA ALA A 70 -1.55 -1.47 -0.69
C ALA A 70 -3.00 -1.46 -0.19
N VAL A 71 -3.19 -1.20 1.10
CA VAL A 71 -4.50 -1.16 1.75
C VAL A 71 -4.71 0.20 2.42
N GLY A 72 -5.79 0.89 2.04
CA GLY A 72 -6.23 2.13 2.69
C GLY A 72 -6.85 1.88 4.06
N ASP A 73 -6.87 2.90 4.90
CA ASP A 73 -7.40 2.86 6.27
C ASP A 73 -8.91 2.58 6.37
N ALA A 74 -9.64 2.72 5.27
CA ALA A 74 -11.04 2.30 5.18
C ALA A 74 -11.19 0.91 4.53
N GLY A 75 -10.11 0.15 4.36
CA GLY A 75 -10.15 -1.20 3.77
C GLY A 75 -10.15 -1.23 2.24
N GLN A 76 -9.84 -0.12 1.58
CA GLN A 76 -9.63 -0.09 0.13
C GLN A 76 -8.41 -0.94 -0.21
N VAL A 77 -8.52 -1.89 -1.14
CA VAL A 77 -7.39 -2.75 -1.54
C VAL A 77 -6.96 -2.42 -2.97
N TYR A 78 -5.70 -2.06 -3.14
CA TYR A 78 -5.05 -1.76 -4.41
C TYR A 78 -3.99 -2.81 -4.70
N ARG A 79 -3.95 -3.31 -5.94
CA ARG A 79 -3.05 -4.37 -6.37
C ARG A 79 -2.31 -4.00 -7.66
N GLY A 80 -1.13 -4.58 -7.86
CA GLY A 80 -0.32 -4.40 -9.07
C GLY A 80 -0.08 -2.92 -9.43
N ALA A 81 -0.43 -2.53 -10.66
CA ALA A 81 -0.25 -1.15 -11.12
C ALA A 81 -1.03 -0.12 -10.28
N ALA A 82 -2.24 -0.45 -9.83
CA ALA A 82 -3.04 0.45 -9.00
C ALA A 82 -2.39 0.69 -7.63
N ALA A 83 -1.72 -0.33 -7.07
CA ALA A 83 -0.96 -0.18 -5.83
C ALA A 83 0.21 0.81 -6.01
N TRP A 84 0.94 0.72 -7.13
CA TRP A 84 2.01 1.69 -7.43
C TRP A 84 1.48 3.11 -7.58
N VAL A 85 0.37 3.30 -8.30
CA VAL A 85 -0.24 4.62 -8.48
C VAL A 85 -0.63 5.22 -7.13
N VAL A 86 -1.30 4.47 -6.26
CA VAL A 86 -1.75 4.99 -4.94
C VAL A 86 -0.55 5.26 -4.00
N VAL A 87 0.48 4.42 -4.04
CA VAL A 87 1.72 4.64 -3.27
C VAL A 87 2.42 5.91 -3.75
N LEU A 88 2.57 6.14 -5.05
CA LEU A 88 3.17 7.36 -5.59
C LEU A 88 2.32 8.61 -5.27
N TRP A 89 1.00 8.49 -5.29
CA TRP A 89 0.08 9.57 -4.92
C TRP A 89 0.26 10.02 -3.47
N ALA A 90 0.59 9.09 -2.57
CA ALA A 90 0.88 9.38 -1.17
C ALA A 90 2.18 10.17 -0.95
N LEU A 91 3.08 10.22 -1.93
CA LEU A 91 4.36 10.92 -1.85
C LEU A 91 4.24 12.33 -2.46
N ARG A 92 4.73 13.34 -1.73
CA ARG A 92 4.61 14.75 -2.10
C ARG A 92 5.14 15.03 -3.50
N GLU A 93 6.31 14.49 -3.80
CA GLU A 93 7.05 14.80 -5.03
C GLU A 93 6.57 13.96 -6.23
N HIS A 94 5.86 12.86 -5.98
CA HIS A 94 5.44 11.91 -7.01
C HIS A 94 3.95 11.98 -7.35
N ARG A 95 3.18 12.85 -6.67
CA ARG A 95 1.74 12.97 -6.87
C ARG A 95 1.35 13.34 -8.30
N ALA A 96 2.11 14.22 -8.95
CA ALA A 96 1.88 14.57 -10.35
C ALA A 96 2.09 13.37 -11.29
N LEU A 97 3.09 12.54 -11.01
CA LEU A 97 3.33 11.30 -11.76
C LEU A 97 2.19 10.31 -11.55
N ALA A 98 1.72 10.13 -10.31
CA ALA A 98 0.58 9.26 -10.01
C ALA A 98 -0.67 9.67 -10.79
N HIS A 99 -0.98 10.97 -10.84
CA HIS A 99 -2.11 11.46 -11.63
C HIS A 99 -1.96 11.16 -13.12
N ARG A 100 -0.76 11.32 -13.71
CA ARG A 100 -0.52 10.96 -15.11
C ARG A 100 -0.74 9.47 -15.36
N LEU A 101 -0.19 8.60 -14.51
CA LEU A 101 -0.33 7.15 -14.61
C LEU A 101 -1.75 6.64 -14.35
N SER A 102 -2.59 7.43 -13.68
CA SER A 102 -4.00 7.10 -13.46
C SER A 102 -4.91 7.40 -14.65
N THR A 103 -4.40 8.09 -15.68
CA THR A 103 -5.13 8.41 -16.91
C THR A 103 -4.67 7.47 -18.03
N PRO A 104 -5.59 6.77 -18.72
CA PRO A 104 -5.27 5.91 -19.87
C PRO A 104 -4.81 6.69 -21.10
#